data_AF-X0Y0E5-F1
#
_entry.id   AF-X0Y0E5-F1
#
_cell.length_a   1.000
_cell.length_b   1.000
_cell.length_c   1.000
_cell.angle_alpha   90.00
_cell.angle_beta   90.00
_cell.angle_gamma   90.00
#
_symmetry.space_group_name_H-M   'P 1'
#
loop_
_entity.id
_entity.type
_entity.pdbx_description
1 polymer ?
#
loop_
_entity_poly.entity_id
_entity_poly.type
_entity_poly.pdbx_seq_one_letter_code
_entity_poly.pdbx_strand_id
1 'polypeptide(L)'
;DRAPRGVLSLLKGSKDQKGLLTIAEEAGIEKLLVDTTLFTYIPSIGAGAKACYMVKEELGLPAGGSPGNATTVWKKSKKFGADVFKACEAASEVVPLVMGADFLLYGVIESAPWIFPACAAVDAMIAADARVEFGTKTLTKNHPLNRLFPEFIEQLEKANF
;
A
#
# COMPACT_ATOMS: atom_id res chain seq x y z
N ASP A 1 6.19 9.12 19.20
CA ASP A 1 7.09 8.05 18.71
C ASP A 1 7.08 8.08 17.19
N ARG A 2 8.25 7.99 16.52
CA ARG A 2 8.35 7.96 15.04
C ARG A 2 8.43 6.52 14.47
N ALA A 3 8.35 5.51 15.33
CA ALA A 3 8.24 4.12 14.93
C ALA A 3 6.84 3.82 14.34
N PRO A 4 6.67 2.69 13.62
CA PRO A 4 5.36 2.27 13.10
C PRO A 4 4.26 2.22 14.18
N ARG A 5 4.60 1.80 15.41
CA ARG A 5 3.68 1.79 16.55
C ARG A 5 3.20 3.18 16.96
N GLY A 6 4.00 4.22 16.70
CA GLY A 6 3.62 5.60 16.95
C GLY A 6 2.37 6.02 16.17
N VAL A 7 2.15 5.46 14.98
CA VAL A 7 0.93 5.68 14.19
C VAL A 7 -0.30 5.17 14.96
N LEU A 8 -0.25 3.95 15.47
CA LEU A 8 -1.34 3.39 16.27
C LEU A 8 -1.60 4.19 17.54
N SER A 9 -0.55 4.62 18.23
CA SER A 9 -0.68 5.47 19.42
C SER A 9 -1.36 6.80 19.10
N LEU A 10 -1.08 7.42 17.96
CA LEU A 10 -1.76 8.65 17.52
C LEU A 10 -3.22 8.41 17.15
N LEU A 11 -3.52 7.29 16.49
CA LEU A 11 -4.89 6.92 16.12
C LEU A 11 -5.75 6.64 17.36
N LYS A 12 -5.23 5.84 18.30
CA LYS A 12 -5.93 5.44 19.54
C LYS A 12 -5.95 6.53 20.60
N GLY A 13 -4.93 7.40 20.63
CA GLY A 13 -4.75 8.39 21.69
C GLY A 13 -4.15 7.81 22.96
N SER A 14 -4.16 8.61 24.02
CA SER A 14 -3.72 8.24 25.37
C SER A 14 -4.77 8.65 26.40
N LYS A 15 -4.48 8.45 27.69
CA LYS A 15 -5.37 8.91 28.77
C LYS A 15 -5.51 10.44 28.80
N ASP A 16 -4.48 11.17 28.39
CA ASP A 16 -4.41 12.63 28.51
C ASP A 16 -4.69 13.33 27.17
N GLN A 17 -4.72 12.60 26.05
CA GLN A 17 -4.92 13.15 24.72
C GLN A 17 -5.83 12.27 23.88
N LYS A 18 -6.91 12.85 23.33
CA LYS A 18 -7.81 12.16 22.41
C LYS A 18 -7.06 11.66 21.17
N GLY A 19 -7.37 10.44 20.75
CA GLY A 19 -6.88 9.85 19.51
C GLY A 19 -7.57 10.44 18.27
N LEU A 20 -6.92 10.34 17.12
CA LEU A 20 -7.48 10.81 15.86
C LEU A 20 -8.78 10.08 15.48
N LEU A 21 -8.93 8.80 15.87
CA LEU A 21 -10.16 8.05 15.60
C LEU A 21 -11.35 8.61 16.37
N THR A 22 -11.18 8.93 17.66
CA THR A 22 -12.23 9.56 18.48
C THR A 22 -12.59 10.96 17.95
N ILE A 23 -11.58 11.74 17.54
CA ILE A 23 -11.82 13.07 16.95
C ILE A 23 -12.62 12.94 15.64
N ALA A 24 -12.27 11.96 14.81
CA ALA A 24 -12.97 11.70 13.55
C ALA A 24 -14.42 11.26 13.78
N GLU A 25 -14.66 10.39 14.76
CA GLU A 25 -16.01 9.96 15.18
C GLU A 25 -16.85 11.15 15.68
N GLU A 26 -16.30 11.99 16.56
CA GLU A 26 -16.97 13.19 17.07
C GLU A 26 -17.30 14.21 15.95
N ALA A 27 -16.50 14.22 14.88
CA ALA A 27 -16.74 15.02 13.69
C ALA A 27 -17.76 14.38 12.71
N GLY A 28 -18.27 13.18 13.01
CA GLY A 28 -19.23 12.46 12.16
C GLY A 28 -18.62 11.78 10.94
N ILE A 29 -17.32 11.43 10.98
CA ILE A 29 -16.64 10.75 9.87
C ILE A 29 -16.88 9.24 9.96
N GLU A 30 -17.56 8.68 8.95
CA GLU A 30 -17.93 7.25 8.92
C GLU A 30 -16.99 6.39 8.07
N LYS A 31 -16.29 6.99 7.09
CA LYS A 31 -15.46 6.28 6.10
C LYS A 31 -14.02 6.73 6.21
N LEU A 32 -13.31 6.09 7.15
CA LEU A 32 -11.93 6.42 7.47
C LEU A 32 -10.98 5.79 6.45
N LEU A 33 -10.01 6.58 5.99
CA LEU A 33 -8.82 6.11 5.29
C LEU A 33 -7.61 6.54 6.12
N VAL A 34 -6.78 5.59 6.53
CA VAL A 34 -5.63 5.88 7.39
C VAL A 34 -4.38 6.05 6.52
N ASP A 35 -3.90 7.29 6.39
CA ASP A 35 -2.57 7.56 5.85
C ASP A 35 -1.52 7.41 6.97
N THR A 36 -0.54 6.53 6.78
CA THR A 36 0.44 6.22 7.82
C THR A 36 1.68 7.13 7.83
N THR A 37 1.70 8.19 7.01
CA THR A 37 2.62 9.37 7.04
C THR A 37 4.14 9.13 6.92
N LEU A 38 4.63 7.90 7.02
CA LEU A 38 6.07 7.60 7.10
C LEU A 38 6.67 7.22 5.73
N PHE A 39 6.60 8.13 4.76
CA PHE A 39 7.02 7.84 3.37
C PHE A 39 7.92 8.90 2.71
N THR A 40 8.47 9.86 3.44
CA THR A 40 9.22 10.99 2.82
C THR A 40 10.58 10.59 2.21
N TYR A 41 11.22 9.56 2.75
CA TYR A 41 12.50 9.05 2.27
C TYR A 41 12.38 7.58 1.90
N ILE A 42 13.10 7.11 0.88
CA ILE A 42 13.06 5.71 0.44
C ILE A 42 13.23 4.72 1.61
N PRO A 43 14.20 4.88 2.54
CA PRO A 43 14.30 3.98 3.69
C PRO A 43 13.13 4.05 4.67
N SER A 44 12.47 5.21 4.80
CA SER A 44 11.33 5.39 5.71
C SER A 44 10.07 4.67 5.24
N ILE A 45 9.94 4.42 3.93
CA ILE A 45 8.78 3.71 3.36
C ILE A 45 8.55 2.36 4.04
N GLY A 46 9.62 1.64 4.40
CA GLY A 46 9.49 0.37 5.13
C GLY A 46 8.78 0.52 6.48
N ALA A 47 9.02 1.62 7.20
CA ALA A 47 8.34 1.90 8.46
C ALA A 47 6.86 2.27 8.22
N GLY A 48 6.56 3.08 7.20
CA GLY A 48 5.18 3.38 6.81
C GLY A 48 4.41 2.15 6.35
N ALA A 49 5.02 1.31 5.52
CA ALA A 49 4.45 0.05 5.07
C ALA A 49 4.14 -0.89 6.26
N LYS A 50 5.05 -0.98 7.25
CA LYS A 50 4.77 -1.73 8.48
C LYS A 50 3.64 -1.10 9.29
N ALA A 51 3.53 0.22 9.33
CA ALA A 51 2.40 0.87 9.99
C ALA A 51 1.07 0.54 9.29
N CYS A 52 1.02 0.47 7.94
CA CYS A 52 -0.18 0.05 7.21
C CYS A 52 -0.63 -1.34 7.66
N TYR A 53 0.31 -2.29 7.70
CA TYR A 53 0.05 -3.64 8.22
C TYR A 53 -0.57 -3.61 9.63
N MET A 54 0.05 -2.86 10.55
CA MET A 54 -0.40 -2.80 11.95
C MET A 54 -1.78 -2.14 12.09
N VAL A 55 -2.08 -1.13 11.28
CA VAL A 55 -3.42 -0.51 11.24
C VAL A 55 -4.46 -1.52 10.81
N LYS A 56 -4.19 -2.30 9.76
CA LYS A 56 -5.12 -3.33 9.30
C LYS A 56 -5.29 -4.45 10.32
N GLU A 57 -4.18 -4.94 10.88
CA GLU A 57 -4.17 -6.00 11.88
C GLU A 57 -4.91 -5.61 13.17
N GLU A 58 -4.66 -4.40 13.70
CA GLU A 58 -5.20 -4.01 15.01
C GLU A 58 -6.52 -3.25 14.96
N LEU A 59 -6.82 -2.56 13.86
CA LEU A 59 -7.97 -1.66 13.75
C LEU A 59 -8.96 -2.09 12.65
N GLY A 60 -8.55 -2.96 11.71
CA GLY A 60 -9.38 -3.36 10.58
C GLY A 60 -9.71 -2.22 9.60
N LEU A 61 -9.02 -1.09 9.70
CA LEU A 61 -9.24 0.09 8.86
C LEU A 61 -8.39 0.02 7.59
N PRO A 62 -8.89 0.51 6.44
CA PRO A 62 -8.09 0.61 5.24
C PRO A 62 -6.93 1.60 5.45
N ALA A 63 -5.73 1.20 5.06
CA ALA A 63 -4.51 1.95 5.32
C ALA A 63 -3.67 2.14 4.06
N GLY A 64 -2.98 3.26 3.96
CA GLY A 64 -2.17 3.60 2.79
C GLY A 64 -1.19 4.73 3.07
N GLY A 65 -0.74 5.38 2.00
CA GLY A 65 0.06 6.59 2.12
C GLY A 65 0.64 7.09 0.80
N SER A 66 1.57 8.04 0.89
CA SER A 66 2.17 8.72 -0.26
C SER A 66 3.68 8.47 -0.41
N PRO A 67 4.08 7.30 -0.96
CA PRO A 67 5.49 7.04 -1.28
C PRO A 67 6.00 7.83 -2.48
N GLY A 68 5.13 8.39 -3.32
CA GLY A 68 5.52 9.14 -4.51
C GLY A 68 6.42 10.35 -4.24
N ASN A 69 6.41 10.88 -3.02
CA ASN A 69 7.32 11.95 -2.63
C ASN A 69 8.77 11.46 -2.39
N ALA A 70 8.98 10.18 -2.07
CA ALA A 70 10.28 9.66 -1.65
C ALA A 70 11.34 9.69 -2.74
N THR A 71 10.97 9.39 -3.98
CA THR A 71 11.88 9.40 -5.13
C THR A 71 12.25 10.80 -5.57
N THR A 72 11.35 11.78 -5.39
CA THR A 72 11.64 13.19 -5.66
C THR A 72 12.72 13.71 -4.71
N VAL A 73 12.69 13.28 -3.44
CA VAL A 73 13.70 13.60 -2.43
C VAL A 73 15.02 12.86 -2.70
N TRP A 74 14.96 11.65 -3.26
CA TRP A 74 16.16 10.87 -3.59
C TRP A 74 16.85 11.35 -4.88
N LYS A 75 17.41 12.56 -4.88
CA LYS A 75 18.07 13.17 -6.06
C LYS A 75 19.19 12.33 -6.70
N LYS A 76 19.79 11.39 -5.97
CA LYS A 76 20.85 10.50 -6.50
C LYS A 76 20.31 9.49 -7.51
N SER A 77 19.06 9.05 -7.40
CA SER A 77 18.48 8.06 -8.32
C SER A 77 18.53 8.52 -9.78
N LYS A 78 18.30 9.81 -10.02
CA LYS A 78 18.39 10.45 -11.35
C LYS A 78 19.77 10.33 -12.01
N LYS A 79 20.85 10.16 -11.24
CA LYS A 79 22.21 9.99 -11.77
C LYS A 79 22.44 8.62 -12.38
N PHE A 80 21.59 7.63 -12.07
CA PHE A 80 21.68 6.28 -12.61
C PHE A 80 20.91 6.09 -13.91
N GLY A 81 20.24 7.14 -14.41
CA GLY A 81 19.44 7.10 -15.63
C GLY A 81 17.92 7.03 -15.37
N ALA A 82 17.15 7.37 -16.40
CA ALA A 82 15.69 7.48 -16.29
C ALA A 82 15.01 6.13 -15.99
N ASP A 83 15.48 5.04 -16.58
CA ASP A 83 14.87 3.72 -16.37
C ASP A 83 15.13 3.20 -14.96
N VAL A 84 16.34 3.44 -14.43
CA VAL A 84 16.66 3.11 -13.03
C VAL A 84 15.82 3.97 -12.07
N PHE A 85 15.63 5.25 -12.37
CA PHE A 85 14.74 6.11 -11.59
C PHE A 85 13.32 5.54 -11.53
N LYS A 86 12.73 5.19 -12.68
CA LYS A 86 11.38 4.62 -12.76
C LYS A 86 11.27 3.29 -12.01
N ALA A 87 12.28 2.42 -12.13
CA ALA A 87 12.32 1.15 -11.40
C ALA A 87 12.36 1.37 -9.88
N CYS A 88 13.17 2.32 -9.41
CA CYS A 88 13.22 2.69 -8.00
C CYS A 88 11.91 3.30 -7.50
N GLU A 89 11.24 4.11 -8.32
CA GLU A 89 9.92 4.67 -8.01
C GLU A 89 8.86 3.60 -7.91
N ALA A 90 8.78 2.70 -8.90
CA ALA A 90 7.89 1.55 -8.85
C ALA A 90 8.15 0.69 -7.59
N ALA A 91 9.41 0.39 -7.27
CA ALA A 91 9.76 -0.35 -6.06
C ALA A 91 9.28 0.35 -4.78
N SER A 92 9.34 1.68 -4.73
CA SER A 92 8.90 2.47 -3.59
C SER A 92 7.39 2.45 -3.38
N GLU A 93 6.62 2.34 -4.47
CA GLU A 93 5.15 2.26 -4.46
C GLU A 93 4.65 0.85 -4.10
N VAL A 94 5.26 -0.20 -4.66
CA VAL A 94 4.71 -1.55 -4.49
C VAL A 94 5.01 -2.21 -3.14
N VAL A 95 6.07 -1.77 -2.43
CA VAL A 95 6.42 -2.34 -1.11
C VAL A 95 5.27 -2.18 -0.09
N PRO A 96 4.64 -1.00 0.05
CA PRO A 96 3.44 -0.85 0.87
C PRO A 96 2.28 -1.79 0.50
N LEU A 97 2.06 -2.08 -0.80
CA LEU A 97 0.99 -3.01 -1.23
C LEU A 97 1.23 -4.41 -0.66
N VAL A 98 2.46 -4.91 -0.77
CA VAL A 98 2.84 -6.22 -0.21
C VAL A 98 2.65 -6.28 1.31
N MET A 99 2.81 -5.14 1.99
CA MET A 99 2.55 -5.00 3.43
C MET A 99 1.07 -4.73 3.75
N GLY A 100 0.19 -4.85 2.76
CA GLY A 100 -1.26 -4.79 2.93
C GLY A 100 -1.87 -3.40 2.71
N ALA A 101 -1.16 -2.40 2.19
CA ALA A 101 -1.77 -1.11 1.88
C ALA A 101 -2.94 -1.24 0.88
N ASP A 102 -4.03 -0.49 1.13
CA ASP A 102 -5.24 -0.46 0.31
C ASP A 102 -5.24 0.66 -0.74
N PHE A 103 -4.43 1.71 -0.52
CA PHE A 103 -4.31 2.84 -1.44
C PHE A 103 -2.92 3.45 -1.40
N LEU A 104 -2.55 4.05 -2.53
CA LEU A 104 -1.29 4.77 -2.71
C LEU A 104 -1.54 6.12 -3.38
N LEU A 105 -0.90 7.15 -2.84
CA LEU A 105 -0.79 8.46 -3.46
C LEU A 105 0.54 8.54 -4.20
N TYR A 106 0.53 8.04 -5.44
CA TYR A 106 1.73 7.75 -6.25
C TYR A 106 2.52 8.96 -6.77
N GLY A 107 2.08 10.18 -6.42
CA GLY A 107 2.76 11.41 -6.81
C GLY A 107 2.28 11.96 -8.15
N VAL A 108 3.22 12.32 -9.02
CA VAL A 108 2.94 13.07 -10.26
C VAL A 108 2.28 12.18 -11.32
N ILE A 109 1.35 12.74 -12.08
CA ILE A 109 0.54 11.99 -13.05
C ILE A 109 1.40 11.35 -14.16
N GLU A 110 2.53 11.96 -14.48
CA GLU A 110 3.51 11.47 -15.45
C GLU A 110 4.09 10.12 -15.05
N SER A 111 4.05 9.75 -13.76
CA SER A 111 4.52 8.45 -13.26
C SER A 111 3.53 7.30 -13.50
N ALA A 112 2.27 7.61 -13.83
CA ALA A 112 1.24 6.60 -14.05
C ALA A 112 1.62 5.49 -15.06
N PRO A 113 2.29 5.75 -16.20
CA PRO A 113 2.61 4.72 -17.19
C PRO A 113 3.53 3.60 -16.70
N TRP A 114 4.29 3.79 -15.62
CA TRP A 114 5.11 2.74 -15.02
C TRP A 114 4.65 2.31 -13.62
N ILE A 115 4.01 3.20 -12.85
CA ILE A 115 3.50 2.84 -11.52
C ILE A 115 2.26 1.95 -11.61
N PHE A 116 1.28 2.26 -12.47
CA PHE A 116 0.04 1.50 -12.53
C PHE A 116 0.27 0.04 -12.95
N PRO A 117 1.07 -0.23 -14.00
CA PRO A 117 1.41 -1.61 -14.35
C PRO A 117 2.19 -2.33 -13.24
N ALA A 118 3.10 -1.65 -12.54
CA ALA A 118 3.86 -2.23 -11.43
C ALA A 118 2.94 -2.62 -10.26
N CYS A 119 2.06 -1.71 -9.84
CA CYS A 119 1.05 -1.99 -8.82
C CYS A 119 0.12 -3.12 -9.26
N ALA A 120 -0.38 -3.10 -10.50
CA ALA A 120 -1.27 -4.14 -11.02
C ALA A 120 -0.62 -5.54 -11.04
N ALA A 121 0.66 -5.62 -11.36
CA ALA A 121 1.41 -6.87 -11.30
C ALA A 121 1.53 -7.39 -9.86
N VAL A 122 1.85 -6.51 -8.90
CA VAL A 122 1.97 -6.89 -7.48
C VAL A 122 0.62 -7.22 -6.85
N ASP A 123 -0.44 -6.50 -7.21
CA ASP A 123 -1.81 -6.78 -6.77
C ASP A 123 -2.29 -8.15 -7.28
N ALA A 124 -1.89 -8.52 -8.50
CA ALA A 124 -2.11 -9.87 -9.03
C ALA A 124 -1.33 -10.95 -8.25
N MET A 125 -0.07 -10.69 -7.88
CA MET A 125 0.73 -11.60 -7.05
C MET A 125 0.09 -11.81 -5.68
N ILE A 126 -0.38 -10.74 -5.02
CA ILE A 126 -1.06 -10.80 -3.73
C ILE A 126 -2.35 -11.62 -3.83
N ALA A 127 -3.17 -11.38 -4.85
CA ALA A 127 -4.41 -12.12 -5.04
C ALA A 127 -4.17 -13.61 -5.36
N ALA A 128 -3.12 -13.92 -6.13
CA ALA A 128 -2.71 -15.30 -6.39
C ALA A 128 -2.28 -16.01 -5.10
N ASP A 129 -1.45 -15.37 -4.28
CA ASP A 129 -1.02 -15.89 -2.98
C ASP A 129 -2.22 -16.11 -2.05
N ALA A 130 -3.10 -15.12 -1.94
CA ALA A 130 -4.31 -15.23 -1.12
C ALA A 130 -5.26 -16.36 -1.59
N ARG A 131 -5.28 -16.63 -2.89
CA ARG A 131 -6.03 -17.75 -3.47
C ARG A 131 -5.41 -19.09 -3.10
N VAL A 132 -4.09 -19.22 -3.23
CA VAL A 132 -3.38 -20.48 -2.96
C VAL A 132 -3.36 -20.80 -1.46
N GLU A 133 -3.04 -19.83 -0.61
CA GLU A 133 -2.85 -20.04 0.82
C GLU A 133 -4.18 -20.08 1.58
N PHE A 134 -5.13 -19.21 1.23
CA PHE A 134 -6.38 -19.02 1.99
C PHE A 134 -7.65 -19.37 1.20
N GLY A 135 -7.53 -19.82 -0.05
CA GLY A 135 -8.69 -20.05 -0.92
C GLY A 135 -9.44 -18.76 -1.31
N THR A 136 -8.90 -17.58 -0.99
CA THR A 136 -9.61 -16.30 -1.13
C THR A 136 -9.70 -15.89 -2.59
N LYS A 137 -10.92 -15.61 -3.06
CA LYS A 137 -11.18 -15.13 -4.42
C LYS A 137 -11.26 -13.61 -4.45
N THR A 138 -10.82 -13.02 -5.57
CA THR A 138 -11.04 -11.60 -5.84
C THR A 138 -12.52 -11.28 -5.82
N LEU A 139 -12.91 -10.19 -5.15
CA LEU A 139 -14.32 -9.79 -5.05
C LEU A 139 -14.95 -9.41 -6.41
N THR A 140 -14.13 -8.95 -7.36
CA THR A 140 -14.57 -8.48 -8.68
C THR A 140 -13.78 -9.11 -9.81
N LYS A 141 -14.44 -9.32 -10.95
CA LYS A 141 -13.77 -9.72 -12.21
C LYS A 141 -12.89 -8.60 -12.77
N ASN A 142 -13.12 -7.35 -12.37
CA ASN A 142 -12.30 -6.19 -12.73
C ASN A 142 -11.05 -6.06 -11.83
N HIS A 143 -10.41 -7.17 -11.49
CA HIS A 143 -9.18 -7.22 -10.70
C HIS A 143 -7.97 -7.41 -11.63
N PRO A 144 -6.78 -6.82 -11.34
CA PRO A 144 -5.58 -7.00 -12.15
C PRO A 144 -5.26 -8.46 -12.50
N LEU A 145 -5.33 -9.37 -11.51
CA LEU A 145 -5.18 -10.81 -11.72
C LEU A 145 -6.07 -11.35 -12.87
N ASN A 146 -7.37 -11.04 -12.83
CA ASN A 146 -8.34 -11.56 -13.81
C ASN A 146 -8.20 -10.88 -15.18
N ARG A 147 -7.81 -9.61 -15.22
CA ARG A 147 -7.75 -8.82 -16.46
C ARG A 147 -6.45 -8.97 -17.23
N LEU A 148 -5.34 -9.14 -16.52
CA LEU A 148 -4.00 -9.14 -17.09
C LEU A 148 -3.39 -10.54 -17.18
N PHE A 149 -3.91 -11.50 -16.39
CA PHE A 149 -3.38 -12.87 -16.32
C PHE A 149 -4.48 -13.94 -16.36
N PRO A 150 -5.42 -13.91 -17.33
CA PRO A 150 -6.54 -14.86 -17.38
C PRO A 150 -6.09 -16.32 -17.51
N GLU A 151 -4.97 -16.59 -18.19
CA GLU A 151 -4.42 -17.94 -18.34
C GLU A 151 -3.94 -18.53 -17.01
N PHE A 152 -3.49 -17.66 -16.09
CA PHE A 152 -3.07 -18.09 -14.75
C PHE A 152 -4.27 -18.46 -13.89
N ILE A 153 -5.41 -17.77 -14.05
CA ILE A 153 -6.66 -18.14 -13.37
C ILE A 153 -7.11 -19.54 -13.79
N GLU A 154 -7.06 -19.87 -15.07
CA GLU A 154 -7.40 -21.23 -15.54
C GLU A 154 -6.52 -22.31 -14.90
N GLN A 155 -5.24 -21.99 -14.65
CA GLN A 155 -4.32 -22.91 -13.97
C GLN A 155 -4.70 -23.09 -12.50
N LEU A 156 -5.03 -22.01 -11.80
CA LEU A 156 -5.49 -22.07 -10.40
C LEU A 156 -6.78 -22.88 -10.27
N GLU A 157 -7.72 -22.73 -11.21
CA GLU A 157 -8.97 -23.50 -11.23
C GLU A 157 -8.73 -24.99 -11.51
N LYS A 158 -7.86 -25.34 -12.46
CA LYS A 158 -7.49 -26.73 -12.76
C LYS A 158 -6.77 -27.41 -11.59
N ALA A 159 -6.02 -26.64 -10.82
CA ALA A 159 -5.29 -27.13 -9.65
C ALA A 159 -6.15 -27.29 -8.39
N ASN A 160 -7.46 -26.96 -8.45
CA ASN A 160 -8.40 -27.02 -7.32
C ASN A 160 -7.98 -26.18 -6.09
N PHE A 161 -7.29 -25.05 -6.31
CA PHE A 161 -7.19 -24.00 -5.28
C PHE A 161 -8.49 -23.20 -5.18
#